data_AF-A0A955K4A3-F1
#
_entry.id   AF-A0A955K4A3-F1
#
_cell.length_a   1.000
_cell.length_b   1.000
_cell.length_c   1.000
_cell.angle_alpha   90.00
_cell.angle_beta   90.00
_cell.angle_gamma   90.00
#
_symmetry.space_group_name_H-M   'P 1'
#
loop_
_entity.id
_entity.type
_entity.pdbx_description
1 polymer ?
#
loop_
_entity_poly.entity_id
_entity_poly.type
_entity_poly.pdbx_seq_one_letter_code
_entity_poly.pdbx_strand_id
1 'polypeptide(L)'
;MCTIFEIRLSASKPGRPWQNGYMERCIKSVKEELGPLSDYKDVDELYIGVANAIHYYNHSRIHTALKMSPTAYAERLKLKSGSVFKRRGMVFGKKVA
;
A
#
# COMPACT_ATOMS: atom_id res chain seq x y z
N MET A 1 -6.82 -11.03 -17.98
CA MET A 1 -6.95 -9.87 -17.07
C MET A 1 -5.64 -9.09 -16.93
N CYS A 2 -4.56 -9.66 -16.37
CA CYS A 2 -3.27 -8.92 -16.22
C CYS A 2 -2.71 -8.37 -17.54
N THR A 3 -2.76 -9.15 -18.61
CA THR A 3 -2.33 -8.71 -19.96
C THR A 3 -3.15 -7.54 -20.50
N ILE A 4 -4.45 -7.48 -20.18
CA ILE A 4 -5.36 -6.42 -20.65
C ILE A 4 -5.00 -5.08 -20.00
N PHE A 5 -4.59 -5.11 -18.73
CA PHE A 5 -4.16 -3.92 -17.99
C PHE A 5 -2.64 -3.68 -18.04
N GLU A 6 -1.92 -4.42 -18.89
CA GLU A 6 -0.46 -4.33 -19.01
C GLU A 6 0.30 -4.53 -17.68
N ILE A 7 -0.28 -5.32 -16.77
CA ILE A 7 0.31 -5.61 -15.46
C ILE A 7 1.29 -6.77 -15.60
N ARG A 8 2.56 -6.52 -15.29
CA ARG A 8 3.57 -7.57 -15.17
C ARG A 8 3.35 -8.36 -13.87
N LEU A 9 3.05 -9.65 -14.01
CA LEU A 9 2.90 -10.53 -12.85
C LEU A 9 4.22 -10.64 -12.08
N SER A 10 4.15 -10.44 -10.77
CA SER A 10 5.29 -10.54 -9.85
C SER A 10 4.90 -11.43 -8.68
N ALA A 11 5.12 -12.73 -8.81
CA ALA A 11 4.88 -13.72 -7.76
C ALA A 11 6.20 -14.22 -7.15
N SER A 12 6.17 -14.55 -5.86
CA SER A 12 7.29 -15.21 -5.18
C SER A 12 7.55 -16.59 -5.78
N LYS A 13 8.81 -17.04 -5.75
CA LYS A 13 9.17 -18.38 -6.23
C LYS A 13 8.61 -19.45 -5.27
N PRO A 14 8.26 -20.65 -5.79
CA PRO A 14 7.87 -21.78 -4.95
C PRO A 14 8.92 -22.06 -3.86
N GLY A 15 8.46 -22.33 -2.64
CA GLY A 15 9.31 -22.61 -1.49
C GLY A 15 10.10 -21.42 -0.94
N ARG A 16 9.75 -20.17 -1.29
CA ARG A 16 10.45 -18.96 -0.84
C ARG A 16 9.55 -17.94 -0.12
N PRO A 17 9.05 -18.27 1.10
CA PRO A 17 8.14 -17.39 1.84
C PRO A 17 8.73 -16.00 2.17
N TRP A 18 10.04 -15.93 2.43
CA TRP A 18 10.72 -14.66 2.77
C TRP A 18 10.63 -13.58 1.66
N GLN A 19 10.37 -13.97 0.41
CA GLN A 19 10.17 -13.01 -0.69
C GLN A 19 8.85 -12.23 -0.55
N ASN A 20 7.89 -12.73 0.23
CA ASN A 20 6.58 -12.11 0.46
C ASN A 20 6.43 -11.50 1.87
N GLY A 21 7.54 -11.32 2.60
CA GLY A 21 7.49 -10.94 4.02
C GLY A 21 6.74 -9.63 4.31
N TYR A 22 6.71 -8.67 3.38
CA TYR A 22 5.93 -7.45 3.53
C TYR A 22 4.42 -7.70 3.55
N MET A 23 3.92 -8.53 2.63
CA MET A 23 2.49 -8.87 2.58
C MET A 23 2.10 -9.78 3.74
N GLU A 24 2.95 -10.74 4.12
CA GLU A 24 2.71 -11.58 5.30
C GLU A 24 2.57 -10.74 6.56
N ARG A 25 3.46 -9.76 6.76
CA ARG A 25 3.38 -8.81 7.87
C ARG A 25 2.12 -7.95 7.80
N CYS A 26 1.74 -7.48 6.61
CA CYS A 26 0.52 -6.70 6.40
C CYS A 26 -0.71 -7.49 6.85
N ILE A 27 -0.89 -8.72 6.34
CA ILE A 27 -2.02 -9.58 6.65
C ILE A 27 -2.03 -9.96 8.14
N LYS A 28 -0.88 -10.26 8.74
CA LYS A 28 -0.78 -10.51 10.19
C LYS A 28 -1.35 -9.33 10.97
N SER A 29 -0.90 -8.12 10.67
CA SER A 29 -1.38 -6.93 11.36
C SER A 29 -2.86 -6.68 11.14
N VAL A 30 -3.38 -6.79 9.93
CA VAL A 30 -4.83 -6.62 9.68
C VAL A 30 -5.65 -7.62 10.50
N LYS A 31 -5.19 -8.86 10.64
CA LYS A 31 -5.84 -9.88 11.49
C LYS A 31 -5.75 -9.55 12.98
N GLU A 32 -4.63 -9.01 13.44
CA GLU A 32 -4.49 -8.53 14.82
C GLU A 32 -5.49 -7.40 15.12
N GLU A 33 -5.68 -6.46 14.19
CA GLU A 33 -6.66 -5.37 14.34
C GLU A 33 -8.11 -5.85 14.21
N LEU A 34 -8.37 -6.89 13.41
CA LEU A 34 -9.70 -7.48 13.25
C LEU A 34 -10.20 -8.15 14.53
N GLY A 35 -9.29 -8.66 15.36
CA GLY A 35 -9.63 -9.38 16.58
C GLY A 35 -10.19 -10.79 16.35
N PRO A 36 -10.74 -11.43 17.40
CA PRO A 36 -11.27 -12.77 17.31
C PRO A 36 -12.61 -12.80 16.56
N LEU A 37 -12.82 -13.86 15.77
CA LEU A 37 -14.03 -14.01 14.95
C LEU A 37 -15.30 -14.24 15.78
N SER A 38 -15.16 -14.62 17.06
CA SER A 38 -16.28 -14.79 17.99
C SER A 38 -17.00 -13.49 18.34
N ASP A 39 -16.38 -12.34 18.06
CA ASP A 39 -16.94 -11.03 18.36
C ASP A 39 -18.00 -10.59 17.33
N TYR A 40 -18.12 -11.34 16.23
CA TYR A 40 -19.04 -11.07 15.13
C TYR A 40 -20.21 -12.06 15.15
N LYS A 41 -21.42 -11.55 14.97
CA LYS A 41 -22.66 -12.33 14.99
C LYS A 41 -22.90 -13.09 13.69
N ASP A 42 -22.53 -12.47 12.57
CA ASP A 42 -22.74 -12.99 11.23
C ASP A 42 -21.65 -12.52 10.25
N VAL A 43 -21.78 -12.98 9.00
CA VAL A 43 -20.83 -12.68 7.93
C VAL A 43 -20.88 -11.21 7.50
N ASP A 44 -22.04 -10.56 7.60
CA ASP A 44 -22.21 -9.17 7.20
C ASP A 44 -21.50 -8.24 8.20
N GLU A 45 -21.62 -8.52 9.50
CA GLU A 45 -20.87 -7.82 10.54
C GLU A 45 -19.36 -8.04 10.39
N LEU A 46 -18.93 -9.27 10.10
CA LEU A 46 -17.52 -9.58 9.83
C LEU A 46 -16.99 -8.80 8.62
N TYR A 47 -17.77 -8.65 7.56
CA TYR A 47 -17.37 -7.88 6.38
C TYR A 47 -17.09 -6.42 6.74
N ILE A 48 -17.94 -5.82 7.56
CA ILE A 48 -17.74 -4.45 8.09
C ILE A 48 -16.48 -4.41 8.96
N GLY A 49 -16.27 -5.40 9.83
CA GLY A 49 -15.06 -5.54 10.65
C GLY A 49 -13.78 -5.56 9.81
N VAL A 50 -13.75 -6.36 8.75
CA VAL A 50 -12.61 -6.44 7.81
C VAL A 50 -12.37 -5.11 7.12
N ALA A 51 -13.42 -4.44 6.63
CA ALA A 51 -13.31 -3.13 6.01
C ALA A 51 -12.72 -2.09 6.99
N ASN A 52 -13.19 -2.10 8.24
CA ASN A 52 -12.71 -1.21 9.30
C ASN A 52 -11.24 -1.49 9.66
N ALA A 53 -10.84 -2.76 9.78
CA ALA A 53 -9.46 -3.15 10.07
C ALA A 53 -8.50 -2.69 8.95
N ILE A 54 -8.90 -2.86 7.69
CA ILE A 54 -8.12 -2.38 6.52
C ILE A 54 -8.06 -0.85 6.50
N HIS A 55 -9.17 -0.17 6.79
CA HIS A 55 -9.20 1.29 6.85
C HIS A 55 -8.27 1.82 7.93
N TYR A 56 -8.36 1.28 9.15
CA TYR A 56 -7.49 1.65 10.26
C TYR A 56 -6.01 1.43 9.92
N TYR A 57 -5.65 0.27 9.35
CA TYR A 57 -4.28 -0.04 8.93
C TYR A 57 -3.72 1.03 7.99
N ASN A 58 -4.50 1.50 7.01
CA ASN A 58 -4.03 2.44 6.01
C ASN A 58 -4.04 3.90 6.49
N HIS A 59 -5.06 4.30 7.25
CA HIS A 59 -5.30 5.71 7.56
C HIS A 59 -4.77 6.15 8.92
N SER A 60 -4.79 5.27 9.92
CA SER A 60 -4.57 5.64 11.32
C SER A 60 -3.39 4.93 11.97
N ARG A 61 -3.08 3.70 11.56
CA ARG A 61 -2.03 2.89 12.18
C ARG A 61 -0.65 3.52 11.98
N ILE A 62 0.09 3.70 13.07
CA ILE A 62 1.47 4.22 13.01
C ILE A 62 2.44 3.07 12.77
N HIS A 63 3.16 3.13 11.65
CA HIS A 63 4.19 2.16 11.33
C HIS A 63 5.53 2.59 11.92
N THR A 64 6.20 1.75 12.69
CA THR A 64 7.50 2.08 13.32
C THR A 64 8.56 2.52 12.31
N ALA A 65 8.59 1.91 11.13
CA ALA A 65 9.51 2.27 10.04
C ALA A 65 9.19 3.63 9.39
N LEU A 66 7.91 4.05 9.39
CA LEU A 66 7.46 5.28 8.73
C LEU A 66 7.28 6.44 9.71
N LYS A 67 7.04 6.14 10.99
CA LYS A 67 6.59 7.07 12.05
C LYS A 67 5.31 7.83 11.68
N MET A 68 4.48 7.27 10.80
CA MET A 68 3.20 7.82 10.32
C MET A 68 2.33 6.69 9.74
N SER A 69 1.10 7.02 9.32
CA SER A 69 0.23 6.08 8.60
C SER A 69 0.63 5.89 7.13
N PRO A 70 0.29 4.74 6.52
CA PRO A 70 0.53 4.50 5.10
C PRO A 70 -0.03 5.60 4.17
N THR A 71 -1.24 6.10 4.44
CA THR A 71 -1.85 7.18 3.66
C THR A 71 -1.04 8.47 3.75
N ALA A 72 -0.64 8.91 4.95
CA ALA A 72 0.20 10.10 5.12
C ALA A 72 1.57 9.95 4.43
N TYR A 73 2.14 8.74 4.47
CA TYR A 73 3.38 8.45 3.74
C TYR A 73 3.19 8.55 2.23
N ALA A 74 2.11 7.99 1.68
CA ALA A 74 1.79 8.07 0.27
C ALA A 74 1.57 9.51 -0.22
N GLU A 75 0.89 10.35 0.58
CA GLU A 75 0.73 11.78 0.30
C GLU A 75 2.07 12.51 0.25
N ARG A 76 2.96 12.23 1.21
CA ARG A 76 4.31 12.80 1.22
C ARG A 76 5.12 12.40 -0.02
N LEU A 77 4.95 11.18 -0.53
CA LEU A 77 5.60 10.75 -1.77
C LEU A 77 5.08 11.55 -2.98
N LYS A 78 3.77 11.77 -3.10
CA LYS A 78 3.18 12.58 -4.19
C LYS A 78 3.74 14.00 -4.22
N LEU A 79 3.88 14.63 -3.05
CA LEU A 79 4.46 15.98 -2.93
C LEU A 79 5.94 16.02 -3.40
N LYS A 80 6.72 14.97 -3.12
CA LYS A 80 8.11 14.86 -3.59
C LYS A 80 8.21 14.58 -5.08
N SER A 81 7.30 13.78 -5.64
CA SER A 81 7.27 13.49 -7.08
C SER A 81 6.91 14.73 -7.90
N GLY A 82 6.15 15.68 -7.34
CA GLY A 82 5.81 16.96 -7.98
C GLY A 82 7.00 17.90 -8.19
N SER A 83 8.13 17.74 -7.47
CA SER A 83 9.32 18.58 -7.63
C SER A 83 10.39 18.00 -8.58
N VAL A 84 10.24 16.75 -9.03
CA VAL A 84 11.20 16.09 -9.93
C VAL A 84 10.88 16.33 -11.41
N PHE A 85 9.65 16.75 -11.74
CA PHE A 85 9.29 17.17 -13.10
C PHE A 85 9.54 18.68 -13.33
N LYS A 86 10.70 19.20 -12.90
CA LYS A 86 11.31 20.33 -13.61
C LYS A 86 11.71 19.77 -14.98
N ARG A 87 10.77 19.74 -15.93
CA ARG A 87 11.11 19.67 -17.36
C ARG A 87 12.19 20.72 -17.54
N ARG A 88 13.45 20.31 -17.73
CA ARG A 88 14.44 21.21 -18.33
C ARG A 88 13.76 21.63 -19.63
N GLY A 89 13.34 22.90 -19.69
CA GLY A 89 12.61 23.44 -20.83
C GLY A 89 13.47 23.26 -22.07
N MET A 90 13.25 22.19 -22.80
CA MET A 90 13.73 22.01 -24.16
C MET A 90 12.56 22.43 -25.02
N VAL A 91 12.60 23.68 -25.48
CA VAL A 91 11.81 24.12 -26.63
C VAL A 91 12.79 24.07 -27.80
N PHE A 92 12.51 23.22 -28.80
CA PHE A 92 13.38 22.99 -29.96
C PHE A 92 14.81 22.50 -29.65
N GLY A 93 14.97 21.54 -28.74
CA GLY A 93 16.20 20.75 -28.68
C GLY A 93 17.48 21.46 -28.21
N LYS A 94 17.41 22.68 -27.68
CA LYS A 94 18.58 23.37 -27.11
C LYS A 94 18.31 23.81 -25.67
N LYS A 95 19.31 23.65 -24.80
CA LYS A 95 19.33 24.27 -23.46
C LYS A 95 19.48 25.78 -23.64
N VAL A 96 18.57 26.55 -23.09
CA VAL A 96 18.77 27.99 -22.91
C VAL A 96 19.64 28.17 -21.66
N ALA A 97 20.69 28.99 -21.78
CA ALA A 97 21.65 29.30 -20.72
C ALA A 97 21.01 30.08 -19.57
#